data_AF-A0A511QKP2-F1
#
_entry.id   AF-A0A511QKP2-F1
#
_cell.length_a   1.000
_cell.length_b   1.000
_cell.length_c   1.000
_cell.angle_alpha   90.00
_cell.angle_beta   90.00
_cell.angle_gamma   90.00
#
_symmetry.space_group_name_H-M   'P 1'
#
loop_
_entity.id
_entity.type
_entity.pdbx_description
1 polymer ?
#
loop_
_entity_poly.entity_id
_entity_poly.type
_entity_poly.pdbx_seq_one_letter_code
_entity_poly.pdbx_strand_id
1 'polypeptide(L)'
;MPTVGWIQETAIDHFYERGTVSGTISVKPVTYSCRHCGKEFPTKDERDWHEVEHPIANPILIIDGREVQSTTFKVTNETQPKKIEAAFVKRFVVNNTEVTGINELRELIANAKQQFFDIQLYGNETKKVVSIDVQIAESSNLAKVDEEFARCFCDTDFGGDAVTRFVKQTEGLHGCDWYRDGLVRYIQGILAKDHRTDLLQFGDFSSRLNQSYSLLAAYDTPLALSLCQMIRFVMNDFRIVNRKSFIPALDIALKFFNRMEVSSATIELHKQYKLPIDYASELILNRFVSYYSDFGFDTLVKEIKSTNRSVLSLQDKQKLDYLCFRKAEDEANTEMIKHYARRVKNLTEFSEQFRN
;
A
#
# COMPACT_ATOMS: atom_id res chain seq x y z
N MET A 1 -64.83 -19.69 61.97
CA MET A 1 -64.97 -19.79 60.50
C MET A 1 -66.33 -19.25 60.10
N PRO A 2 -66.35 -18.08 59.44
CA PRO A 2 -67.34 -17.75 58.40
C PRO A 2 -66.62 -17.26 57.12
N THR A 3 -66.71 -18.00 56.02
CA THR A 3 -67.63 -17.85 54.86
C THR A 3 -67.24 -16.77 53.84
N VAL A 4 -66.77 -17.28 52.70
CA VAL A 4 -66.30 -16.67 51.43
C VAL A 4 -67.40 -15.93 50.64
N GLY A 5 -68.39 -15.33 51.31
CA GLY A 5 -69.55 -14.72 50.64
C GLY A 5 -69.38 -13.26 50.20
N TRP A 6 -68.49 -12.49 50.84
CA TRP A 6 -68.53 -11.02 50.73
C TRP A 6 -67.70 -10.39 49.59
N ILE A 7 -66.92 -11.18 48.85
CA ILE A 7 -66.02 -10.64 47.79
C ILE A 7 -66.59 -10.89 46.37
N GLN A 8 -67.56 -11.78 46.20
CA GLN A 8 -68.15 -12.05 44.89
C GLN A 8 -69.30 -11.10 44.51
N GLU A 9 -69.99 -10.50 45.47
CA GLU A 9 -71.12 -9.61 45.20
C GLU A 9 -70.66 -8.29 44.54
N THR A 10 -69.47 -7.78 44.87
CA THR A 10 -68.98 -6.50 44.34
C THR A 10 -68.58 -6.54 42.86
N ALA A 11 -68.23 -7.72 42.32
CA ALA A 11 -67.81 -7.86 40.92
C ALA A 11 -68.99 -8.05 39.96
N ILE A 12 -70.04 -8.72 40.43
CA ILE A 12 -71.26 -8.96 39.65
C ILE A 12 -72.11 -7.69 39.59
N ASP A 13 -72.25 -6.96 40.71
CA ASP A 13 -72.96 -5.68 40.72
C ASP A 13 -72.27 -4.64 39.83
N HIS A 14 -70.92 -4.59 39.84
CA HIS A 14 -70.16 -3.72 38.94
C HIS A 14 -70.33 -4.05 37.45
N PHE A 15 -70.60 -5.31 37.13
CA PHE A 15 -70.84 -5.78 35.76
C PHE A 15 -72.21 -5.37 35.23
N TYR A 16 -73.24 -5.34 36.10
CA TYR A 16 -74.60 -4.93 35.70
C TYR A 16 -74.84 -3.42 35.82
N GLU A 17 -74.14 -2.70 36.70
CA GLU A 17 -74.25 -1.23 36.83
C GLU A 17 -73.56 -0.47 35.68
N ARG A 18 -72.47 -1.02 35.14
CA ARG A 18 -71.85 -0.51 33.90
C ARG A 18 -72.55 -1.16 32.72
N GLY A 19 -73.80 -0.76 32.48
CA GLY A 19 -74.61 -1.21 31.36
C GLY A 19 -73.77 -1.39 30.10
N THR A 20 -73.96 -2.52 29.42
CA THR A 20 -73.27 -2.86 28.18
C THR A 20 -73.46 -1.73 27.17
N VAL A 21 -72.52 -0.79 27.15
CA VAL A 21 -72.40 0.18 26.07
C VAL A 21 -71.96 -0.66 24.88
N SER A 22 -72.93 -1.01 24.03
CA SER A 22 -72.72 -1.49 22.67
C SER A 22 -72.13 -0.35 21.83
N GLY A 23 -70.97 0.16 22.25
CA GLY A 23 -70.08 0.95 21.44
C GLY A 23 -69.01 -0.02 20.97
N THR A 24 -69.08 -0.41 19.71
CA THR A 24 -67.94 -1.02 19.03
C THR A 24 -66.77 -0.04 19.12
N ILE A 25 -65.95 -0.16 20.15
CA ILE A 25 -64.64 0.47 20.19
C ILE A 25 -63.85 -0.24 19.10
N SER A 26 -63.83 0.37 17.91
CA SER A 26 -62.94 -0.01 16.83
C SER A 26 -61.51 0.28 17.30
N VAL A 27 -60.95 -0.62 18.10
CA VAL A 27 -59.53 -0.63 18.41
C VAL A 27 -58.84 -0.88 17.08
N LYS A 28 -58.33 0.19 16.46
CA LYS A 28 -57.51 0.03 15.26
C LYS A 28 -56.35 -0.90 15.63
N PRO A 29 -56.11 -1.96 14.85
CA PRO A 29 -55.01 -2.87 15.12
C PRO A 29 -53.71 -2.05 15.19
N VAL A 30 -52.88 -2.32 16.19
CA VAL A 30 -51.56 -1.67 16.33
C VAL A 30 -50.72 -2.11 15.14
N THR A 31 -50.44 -1.20 14.22
CA THR A 31 -49.57 -1.44 13.07
C THR A 31 -48.15 -0.99 13.36
N TYR A 32 -47.17 -1.72 12.83
CA TYR A 32 -45.75 -1.41 12.94
C TYR A 32 -45.21 -1.01 11.57
N SER A 33 -44.89 0.26 11.37
CA SER A 33 -44.29 0.74 10.13
C SER A 33 -42.77 0.47 10.08
N CYS A 34 -42.27 -0.05 8.96
CA CYS A 34 -40.85 -0.16 8.67
C CYS A 34 -40.21 1.23 8.57
N ARG A 35 -39.04 1.41 9.21
CA ARG A 35 -38.31 2.69 9.25
C ARG A 35 -37.78 3.12 7.88
N HIS A 36 -37.50 2.17 6.98
CA HIS A 36 -36.84 2.44 5.70
C HIS A 36 -37.82 2.68 4.54
N CYS A 37 -38.95 1.97 4.48
CA CYS A 37 -39.89 2.03 3.35
C CYS A 37 -41.35 2.35 3.72
N GLY A 38 -41.68 2.45 5.00
CA GLY A 38 -43.03 2.78 5.46
C GLY A 38 -44.07 1.67 5.29
N LYS A 39 -43.70 0.45 4.87
CA LYS A 39 -44.61 -0.70 4.88
C LYS A 39 -45.09 -0.98 6.30
N GLU A 40 -46.39 -1.24 6.43
CA GLU A 40 -47.02 -1.57 7.71
C GLU A 40 -47.07 -3.08 7.92
N PHE A 41 -46.74 -3.51 9.13
CA PHE A 41 -46.73 -4.91 9.53
C PHE A 41 -47.64 -5.12 10.75
N PRO A 42 -48.30 -6.29 10.85
CA PRO A 42 -49.18 -6.62 11.96
C PRO A 42 -48.40 -6.93 13.26
N THR A 43 -47.12 -7.30 13.16
CA THR A 43 -46.27 -7.63 14.32
C THR A 43 -44.92 -6.93 14.26
N LYS A 44 -44.30 -6.75 15.43
CA LYS A 44 -42.94 -6.20 15.54
C LYS A 44 -41.92 -7.11 14.86
N ASP A 45 -42.04 -8.42 15.01
CA ASP A 45 -41.07 -9.39 14.49
C ASP A 45 -41.06 -9.43 12.96
N GLU A 46 -42.23 -9.31 12.31
CA GLU A 46 -42.31 -9.20 10.85
C GLU A 46 -41.68 -7.91 10.32
N ARG A 47 -41.87 -6.79 11.03
CA ARG A 47 -41.21 -5.51 10.71
C ARG A 47 -39.70 -5.63 10.88
N ASP A 48 -39.22 -6.27 11.95
CA ASP A 48 -37.79 -6.44 12.21
C ASP A 48 -37.15 -7.39 11.17
N TRP A 49 -37.83 -8.48 10.77
CA TRP A 49 -37.37 -9.37 9.70
C TRP A 49 -37.28 -8.65 8.35
N HIS A 50 -38.31 -7.87 8.02
CA HIS A 50 -38.31 -7.05 6.81
C HIS A 50 -37.23 -5.96 6.84
N GLU A 51 -36.93 -5.37 8.00
CA GLU A 51 -35.85 -4.38 8.15
C GLU A 51 -34.47 -4.96 7.80
N VAL A 52 -34.24 -6.26 8.05
CA VAL A 52 -33.00 -6.96 7.64
C VAL A 52 -32.87 -7.07 6.11
N GLU A 53 -33.99 -7.07 5.37
CA GLU A 53 -33.97 -7.11 3.90
C GLU A 53 -33.58 -5.76 3.27
N HIS A 54 -33.55 -4.66 4.04
CA HIS A 54 -33.11 -3.38 3.51
C HIS A 54 -31.59 -3.35 3.39
N PRO A 55 -31.04 -3.11 2.19
CA PRO A 55 -29.61 -2.93 2.03
C PRO A 55 -29.19 -1.61 2.68
N ILE A 56 -28.66 -1.68 3.90
CA ILE A 56 -27.95 -0.56 4.54
C ILE A 56 -26.60 -0.44 3.83
N ALA A 57 -26.60 0.27 2.70
CA ALA A 57 -25.38 0.54 1.96
C ALA A 57 -24.56 1.62 2.68
N ASN A 58 -23.29 1.32 2.93
CA ASN A 58 -22.37 2.30 3.49
C ASN A 58 -21.97 3.31 2.41
N PRO A 59 -21.77 4.59 2.76
CA PRO A 59 -21.34 5.60 1.80
C PRO A 59 -19.90 5.29 1.36
N ILE A 60 -19.65 5.31 0.05
CA ILE A 60 -18.33 5.01 -0.53
C ILE A 60 -17.86 6.21 -1.34
N LEU A 61 -16.58 6.55 -1.20
CA LEU A 61 -15.87 7.49 -2.06
C LEU A 61 -14.73 6.74 -2.75
N ILE A 62 -14.58 6.93 -4.04
CA ILE A 62 -13.59 6.26 -4.89
C ILE A 62 -12.79 7.33 -5.62
N ILE A 63 -11.46 7.22 -5.59
CA ILE A 63 -10.54 8.13 -6.28
C ILE A 63 -9.56 7.30 -7.08
N ASP A 64 -9.45 7.56 -8.39
CA ASP A 64 -8.60 6.79 -9.31
C ASP A 64 -8.89 5.26 -9.24
N GLY A 65 -10.16 4.90 -9.06
CA GLY A 65 -10.59 3.50 -8.95
C GLY A 65 -10.27 2.82 -7.61
N ARG A 66 -9.80 3.57 -6.60
CA ARG A 66 -9.53 3.06 -5.26
C ARG A 66 -10.52 3.62 -4.25
N GLU A 67 -11.11 2.75 -3.43
CA GLU A 67 -11.95 3.19 -2.33
C GLU A 67 -11.13 3.95 -1.28
N VAL A 68 -11.62 5.13 -0.90
CA VAL A 68 -11.13 5.91 0.21
C VAL A 68 -11.62 5.26 1.51
N GLN A 69 -10.68 4.65 2.23
CA GLN A 69 -10.93 4.03 3.53
C GLN A 69 -10.83 5.06 4.67
N SER A 70 -10.96 4.60 5.91
CA SER A 70 -10.91 5.45 7.12
C SER A 70 -9.52 6.01 7.44
N THR A 71 -8.46 5.49 6.83
CA THR A 71 -7.11 6.07 6.91
C THR A 71 -6.91 7.18 5.88
N THR A 72 -6.05 8.15 6.17
CA THR A 72 -5.72 9.26 5.26
C THR A 72 -5.31 8.76 3.87
N PHE A 73 -6.13 9.07 2.87
CA PHE A 73 -5.89 8.75 1.47
C PHE A 73 -4.99 9.81 0.85
N LYS A 74 -3.94 9.37 0.15
CA LYS A 74 -2.89 10.24 -0.38
C LYS A 74 -3.07 10.45 -1.88
N VAL A 75 -3.14 11.71 -2.30
CA VAL A 75 -3.19 12.11 -3.71
C VAL A 75 -1.91 12.84 -4.08
N THR A 76 -1.08 12.20 -4.91
CA THR A 76 0.23 12.74 -5.34
C THR A 76 0.24 13.25 -6.77
N ASN A 77 -0.80 12.94 -7.54
CA ASN A 77 -0.90 13.24 -8.97
C ASN A 77 -2.20 13.99 -9.24
N GLU A 78 -2.19 14.80 -10.30
CA GLU A 78 -3.38 15.50 -10.76
C GLU A 78 -4.50 14.49 -11.06
N THR A 79 -5.59 14.60 -10.30
CA THR A 79 -6.73 13.71 -10.42
C THR A 79 -7.79 14.39 -11.28
N GLN A 80 -8.24 13.70 -12.34
CA GLN A 80 -9.33 14.22 -13.16
C GLN A 80 -10.65 14.14 -12.38
N PRO A 81 -11.52 15.17 -12.47
CA PRO A 81 -12.85 15.16 -11.83
C PRO A 81 -13.66 13.89 -12.09
N LYS A 82 -13.55 13.32 -13.30
CA LYS A 82 -14.28 12.10 -13.70
C LYS A 82 -13.86 10.85 -12.93
N LYS A 83 -12.66 10.82 -12.37
CA LYS A 83 -12.11 9.67 -11.64
C LYS A 83 -12.42 9.70 -10.15
N ILE A 84 -13.15 10.72 -9.69
CA ILE A 84 -13.66 10.83 -8.33
C ILE A 84 -15.13 10.44 -8.39
N GLU A 85 -15.49 9.37 -7.74
CA GLU A 85 -16.81 8.78 -7.76
C GLU A 85 -17.31 8.58 -6.33
N ALA A 86 -18.63 8.65 -6.16
CA ALA A 86 -19.25 8.40 -4.87
C ALA A 86 -20.49 7.53 -5.07
N ALA A 87 -20.68 6.57 -4.17
CA ALA A 87 -21.82 5.67 -4.18
C ALA A 87 -22.50 5.70 -2.80
N PHE A 88 -23.83 5.60 -2.80
CA PHE A 88 -24.65 5.59 -1.58
C PHE A 88 -24.48 6.84 -0.70
N VAL A 89 -24.19 8.00 -1.32
CA VAL A 89 -24.04 9.29 -0.64
C VAL A 89 -25.18 10.22 -1.03
N LYS A 90 -25.81 10.87 -0.05
CA LYS A 90 -26.84 11.90 -0.24
C LYS A 90 -26.27 13.31 -0.08
N ARG A 91 -25.38 13.50 0.89
CA ARG A 91 -24.76 14.79 1.18
C ARG A 91 -23.30 14.63 1.56
N PHE A 92 -22.54 15.67 1.28
CA PHE A 92 -21.12 15.77 1.58
C PHE A 92 -20.91 16.96 2.52
N VAL A 93 -20.03 16.80 3.50
CA VAL A 93 -19.50 17.92 4.28
C VAL A 93 -17.98 17.84 4.20
N VAL A 94 -17.35 18.89 3.69
CA VAL A 94 -15.89 18.99 3.50
C VAL A 94 -15.37 20.09 4.39
N ASN A 95 -14.43 19.79 5.30
CA ASN A 95 -13.85 20.75 6.23
C ASN A 95 -14.93 21.59 6.96
N ASN A 96 -15.98 20.93 7.45
CA ASN A 96 -17.16 21.53 8.11
C ASN A 96 -18.06 22.43 7.23
N THR A 97 -17.84 22.45 5.92
CA THR A 97 -18.69 23.18 4.96
C THR A 97 -19.50 22.19 4.14
N GLU A 98 -20.81 22.40 4.04
CA GLU A 98 -21.69 21.55 3.24
C GLU A 98 -21.46 21.83 1.75
N VAL A 99 -21.31 20.75 0.98
CA VAL A 99 -21.07 20.80 -0.47
C VAL A 99 -22.34 20.37 -1.19
N THR A 100 -22.74 21.12 -2.21
CA THR A 100 -24.06 20.96 -2.86
C THR A 100 -24.17 19.68 -3.70
N GLY A 101 -23.05 19.02 -4.01
CA GLY A 101 -23.04 17.72 -4.67
C GLY A 101 -21.66 17.20 -5.04
N ILE A 102 -21.63 16.04 -5.70
CA ILE A 102 -20.39 15.36 -6.09
C ILE A 102 -19.53 16.18 -7.07
N ASN A 103 -20.14 17.03 -7.92
CA ASN A 103 -19.39 17.84 -8.88
C ASN A 103 -18.56 18.93 -8.20
N GLU A 104 -19.12 19.58 -7.17
CA GLU A 104 -18.38 20.56 -6.39
C GLU A 104 -17.24 19.88 -5.60
N LEU A 105 -17.48 18.69 -5.03
CA LEU A 105 -16.42 17.90 -4.40
C LEU A 105 -15.30 17.52 -5.38
N ARG A 106 -15.67 17.13 -6.61
CA ARG A 106 -14.72 16.80 -7.68
C ARG A 106 -13.83 17.98 -8.02
N GLU A 107 -14.41 19.16 -8.18
CA GLU A 107 -13.68 20.38 -8.49
C GLU A 107 -12.74 20.80 -7.35
N LEU A 108 -13.20 20.71 -6.10
CA LEU A 108 -12.38 21.01 -4.92
C LEU A 108 -11.13 20.12 -4.86
N ILE A 109 -11.30 18.80 -5.00
CA ILE A 109 -10.18 17.85 -4.95
C ILE A 109 -9.28 18.00 -6.18
N ALA A 110 -9.85 18.13 -7.39
CA ALA A 110 -9.07 18.19 -8.63
C ALA A 110 -8.25 19.48 -8.76
N ASN A 111 -8.72 20.60 -8.20
CA ASN A 111 -8.01 21.87 -8.24
C ASN A 111 -6.99 22.04 -7.09
N ALA A 112 -7.05 21.18 -6.07
CA ALA A 112 -6.12 21.24 -4.96
C ALA A 112 -4.73 20.75 -5.37
N LYS A 113 -3.71 21.57 -5.08
CA LYS A 113 -2.31 21.17 -5.21
C LYS A 113 -1.71 20.73 -3.87
N GLN A 114 -2.06 21.43 -2.79
CA GLN A 114 -1.61 21.10 -1.45
C GLN A 114 -2.71 21.42 -0.44
N GLN A 115 -3.48 20.42 -0.03
CA GLN A 115 -4.62 20.61 0.87
C GLN A 115 -5.03 19.32 1.59
N PHE A 116 -5.41 19.45 2.86
CA PHE A 116 -6.05 18.39 3.62
C PHE A 116 -7.58 18.58 3.61
N PHE A 117 -8.30 17.48 3.36
CA PHE A 117 -9.75 17.41 3.35
C PHE A 117 -10.23 16.38 4.37
N ASP A 118 -11.00 16.85 5.35
CA ASP A 118 -11.85 16.00 6.17
C ASP A 118 -13.24 15.95 5.56
N ILE A 119 -13.63 14.78 5.04
CA ILE A 119 -14.86 14.59 4.27
C ILE A 119 -15.79 13.66 5.03
N GLN A 120 -16.96 14.17 5.36
CA GLN A 120 -18.04 13.40 5.95
C GLN A 120 -19.06 13.06 4.87
N LEU A 121 -19.15 11.76 4.57
CA LEU A 121 -20.10 11.17 3.65
C LEU A 121 -21.34 10.73 4.44
N TYR A 122 -22.50 11.19 4.02
CA TYR A 122 -23.76 10.81 4.66
C TYR A 122 -24.63 10.06 3.65
N GLY A 123 -24.94 8.81 3.97
CA GLY A 123 -25.92 8.00 3.26
C GLY A 123 -27.33 8.23 3.77
N ASN A 124 -28.20 7.22 3.63
CA ASN A 124 -29.55 7.26 4.18
C ASN A 124 -29.53 7.28 5.71
N GLU A 125 -28.79 6.34 6.31
CA GLU A 125 -28.77 6.12 7.76
C GLU A 125 -27.36 5.92 8.31
N THR A 126 -26.37 6.02 7.42
CA THR A 126 -24.97 5.73 7.67
C THR A 126 -24.12 6.97 7.44
N LYS A 127 -23.08 7.12 8.25
CA LYS A 127 -22.08 8.19 8.13
C LYS A 127 -20.71 7.54 8.00
N LYS A 128 -19.90 7.99 7.04
CA LYS A 128 -18.50 7.62 6.91
C LYS A 128 -17.66 8.90 6.91
N VAL A 129 -16.61 8.93 7.70
CA VAL A 129 -15.63 10.02 7.70
C VAL A 129 -14.38 9.50 7.01
N VAL A 130 -13.87 10.26 6.06
CA VAL A 130 -12.65 9.94 5.33
C VAL A 130 -11.76 11.18 5.27
N SER A 131 -10.46 10.96 5.34
CA SER A 131 -9.47 12.02 5.23
C SER A 131 -8.70 11.87 3.94
N ILE A 132 -8.54 12.96 3.20
CA ILE A 132 -7.73 13.02 1.98
C ILE A 132 -6.65 14.08 2.19
N ASP A 133 -5.42 13.70 1.95
CA ASP A 133 -4.31 14.64 1.87
C ASP A 133 -3.90 14.72 0.40
N VAL A 134 -3.87 15.93 -0.14
CA VAL A 134 -3.46 16.21 -1.53
C VAL A 134 -2.12 16.92 -1.46
N GLN A 135 -1.11 16.32 -2.08
CA GLN A 135 0.25 16.87 -2.19
C GLN A 135 0.80 16.59 -3.59
N ILE A 136 0.55 17.50 -4.51
CA ILE A 136 1.00 17.44 -5.90
C ILE A 136 2.26 18.31 -6.01
N ALA A 137 3.41 17.66 -6.16
CA ALA A 137 4.69 18.33 -6.32
C ALA A 137 4.86 18.88 -7.73
N GLU A 138 5.44 20.09 -7.85
CA GLU A 138 5.92 20.58 -9.14
C GLU A 138 7.16 19.79 -9.59
N SER A 139 7.28 19.54 -10.90
CA SER A 139 8.41 18.81 -11.47
C SER A 139 9.76 19.48 -11.17
N SER A 140 9.79 20.81 -11.09
CA SER A 140 10.97 21.60 -10.72
C SER A 140 11.40 21.37 -9.26
N ASN A 141 10.44 21.22 -8.34
CA ASN A 141 10.72 20.94 -6.94
C ASN A 141 11.20 19.50 -6.76
N LEU A 142 10.59 18.53 -7.46
CA LEU A 142 11.07 17.14 -7.47
C LEU A 142 12.50 17.03 -7.99
N ALA A 143 12.83 17.73 -9.08
CA ALA A 143 14.18 17.76 -9.62
C ALA A 143 15.21 18.32 -8.62
N LYS A 144 14.85 19.38 -7.87
CA LYS A 144 15.69 19.91 -6.79
C LYS A 144 15.88 18.88 -5.67
N VAL A 145 14.83 18.17 -5.25
CA VAL A 145 14.96 17.08 -4.26
C VAL A 145 15.93 16.01 -4.75
N ASP A 146 15.86 15.62 -6.04
CA ASP A 146 16.76 14.64 -6.63
C ASP A 146 18.23 15.12 -6.63
N GLU A 147 18.47 16.39 -6.94
CA GLU A 147 19.80 17.01 -6.89
C GLU A 147 20.37 17.03 -5.46
N GLU A 148 19.53 17.41 -4.50
CA GLU A 148 19.87 17.41 -3.07
C GLU A 148 20.18 15.99 -2.56
N PHE A 149 19.40 15.00 -3.00
CA PHE A 149 19.61 13.60 -2.66
C PHE A 149 20.96 13.12 -3.19
N ALA A 150 21.25 13.36 -4.47
CA ALA A 150 22.54 13.00 -5.06
C ALA A 150 23.69 13.68 -4.31
N ARG A 151 23.58 14.97 -4.01
CA ARG A 151 24.63 15.69 -3.28
C ARG A 151 24.87 15.14 -1.87
N CYS A 152 23.83 14.66 -1.17
CA CYS A 152 23.97 14.15 0.19
C CYS A 152 24.46 12.68 0.26
N PHE A 153 24.18 11.88 -0.78
CA PHE A 153 24.35 10.42 -0.72
C PHE A 153 25.16 9.82 -1.90
N CYS A 154 25.83 10.65 -2.70
CA CYS A 154 26.73 10.19 -3.77
C CYS A 154 27.96 9.43 -3.25
N ASP A 155 28.39 9.71 -2.01
CA ASP A 155 29.52 9.04 -1.38
C ASP A 155 29.07 7.76 -0.69
N THR A 156 29.92 6.73 -0.68
CA THR A 156 29.60 5.45 -0.03
C THR A 156 29.52 5.56 1.49
N ASP A 157 30.09 6.62 2.09
CA ASP A 157 30.16 6.84 3.53
C ASP A 157 29.21 7.93 4.04
N PHE A 158 27.90 7.65 4.02
CA PHE A 158 26.88 8.50 4.64
C PHE A 158 26.33 7.88 5.93
N GLY A 159 25.89 8.74 6.85
CA GLY A 159 25.28 8.36 8.13
C GLY A 159 24.06 9.21 8.46
N GLY A 160 23.63 9.18 9.74
CA GLY A 160 22.45 9.93 10.21
C GLY A 160 22.53 11.43 9.95
N ASP A 161 23.72 12.03 10.02
CA ASP A 161 23.91 13.47 9.76
C ASP A 161 23.59 13.87 8.32
N ALA A 162 23.86 12.99 7.35
CA ALA A 162 23.53 13.21 5.95
C ALA A 162 22.00 13.24 5.74
N VAL A 163 21.27 12.37 6.45
CA VAL A 163 19.80 12.35 6.45
C VAL A 163 19.24 13.66 7.02
N THR A 164 19.74 14.09 8.17
CA THR A 164 19.32 15.35 8.80
C THR A 164 19.58 16.55 7.89
N ARG A 165 20.75 16.58 7.23
CA ARG A 165 21.11 17.62 6.26
C ARG A 165 20.17 17.63 5.06
N PHE A 166 19.91 16.46 4.47
CA PHE A 166 19.00 16.32 3.33
C PHE A 166 17.59 16.82 3.65
N VAL A 167 17.05 16.44 4.81
CA VAL A 167 15.72 16.90 5.26
C VAL A 167 15.69 18.42 5.39
N LYS A 168 16.69 19.01 6.05
CA LYS A 168 16.78 20.47 6.22
C LYS A 168 16.88 21.22 4.91
N GLN A 169 17.62 20.68 3.93
CA GLN A 169 17.82 21.33 2.63
C GLN A 169 16.58 21.25 1.71
N THR A 170 15.67 20.32 1.98
CA THR A 170 14.47 20.06 1.16
C THR A 170 13.16 20.42 1.86
N GLU A 171 13.20 20.97 3.08
CA GLU A 171 12.03 21.36 3.87
C GLU A 171 11.20 22.46 3.20
N GLY A 172 11.84 23.41 2.50
CA GLY A 172 11.17 24.51 1.80
C GLY A 172 10.55 24.14 0.44
N LEU A 173 10.64 22.88 0.01
CA LEU A 173 10.13 22.43 -1.30
C LEU A 173 8.69 21.91 -1.16
N HIS A 174 7.73 22.78 -1.47
CA HIS A 174 6.29 22.49 -1.35
C HIS A 174 5.85 21.31 -2.22
N GLY A 175 4.96 20.48 -1.68
CA GLY A 175 4.40 19.29 -2.33
C GLY A 175 5.32 18.06 -2.32
N CYS A 176 6.56 18.18 -1.85
CA CYS A 176 7.56 17.11 -1.90
C CYS A 176 7.67 16.28 -0.61
N ASP A 177 6.80 16.44 0.38
CA ASP A 177 6.99 15.87 1.71
C ASP A 177 7.02 14.33 1.69
N TRP A 178 6.10 13.70 0.97
CA TRP A 178 6.07 12.24 0.84
C TRP A 178 7.17 11.70 -0.07
N TYR A 179 7.54 12.45 -1.10
CA TYR A 179 8.68 12.10 -1.94
C TYR A 179 9.96 12.07 -1.11
N ARG A 180 10.21 13.14 -0.34
CA ARG A 180 11.32 13.27 0.61
C ARG A 180 11.29 12.16 1.66
N ASP A 181 10.15 11.89 2.29
CA ASP A 181 10.04 10.79 3.27
C ASP A 181 10.35 9.44 2.62
N GLY A 182 9.85 9.18 1.40
CA GLY A 182 10.16 7.98 0.63
C GLY A 182 11.66 7.77 0.40
N LEU A 183 12.37 8.83 0.03
CA LEU A 183 13.83 8.83 -0.12
C LEU A 183 14.55 8.60 1.22
N VAL A 184 14.08 9.22 2.31
CA VAL A 184 14.64 8.99 3.65
C VAL A 184 14.43 7.55 4.12
N ARG A 185 13.25 6.97 3.88
CA ARG A 185 12.98 5.55 4.19
C ARG A 185 13.87 4.60 3.41
N TYR A 186 14.19 4.93 2.16
CA TYR A 186 15.16 4.16 1.37
C TYR A 186 16.51 4.13 2.07
N ILE A 187 17.06 5.30 2.41
CA ILE A 187 18.36 5.44 3.07
C ILE A 187 18.38 4.73 4.42
N GLN A 188 17.31 4.86 5.21
CA GLN A 188 17.16 4.12 6.46
C GLN A 188 17.18 2.60 6.26
N GLY A 189 16.57 2.11 5.18
CA GLY A 189 16.63 0.70 4.79
C GLY A 189 18.05 0.24 4.46
N ILE A 190 18.81 1.03 3.70
CA ILE A 190 20.21 0.73 3.37
C ILE A 190 21.08 0.73 4.64
N LEU A 191 20.97 1.76 5.48
CA LEU A 191 21.73 1.86 6.73
C LEU A 191 21.42 0.69 7.68
N ALA A 192 20.15 0.29 7.78
CA ALA A 192 19.75 -0.87 8.58
C ALA A 192 20.34 -2.18 8.04
N LYS A 193 20.32 -2.37 6.70
CA LYS A 193 20.84 -3.58 6.06
C LYS A 193 22.37 -3.71 6.20
N ASP A 194 23.09 -2.60 6.14
CA ASP A 194 24.55 -2.57 6.28
C ASP A 194 25.04 -2.47 7.75
N HIS A 195 24.14 -2.48 8.74
CA HIS A 195 24.47 -2.26 10.16
C HIS A 195 25.20 -0.93 10.44
N ARG A 196 24.85 0.12 9.70
CA ARG A 196 25.49 1.45 9.78
C ARG A 196 24.76 2.42 10.71
N THR A 197 23.84 1.93 11.51
CA THR A 197 23.08 2.72 12.47
C THR A 197 22.73 1.89 13.70
N ASP A 198 22.83 2.50 14.88
CA ASP A 198 22.45 1.86 16.14
C ASP A 198 20.92 1.92 16.39
N LEU A 199 20.22 2.82 15.68
CA LEU A 199 18.80 3.08 15.87
C LEU A 199 17.89 2.06 15.19
N LEU A 200 18.38 1.40 14.14
CA LEU A 200 17.62 0.41 13.36
C LEU A 200 18.35 -0.92 13.38
N GLN A 201 17.59 -1.99 13.55
CA GLN A 201 18.13 -3.34 13.48
C GLN A 201 18.13 -3.84 12.04
N PHE A 202 18.96 -4.85 11.74
CA PHE A 202 18.98 -5.47 10.42
C PHE A 202 17.58 -5.88 9.95
N GLY A 203 16.77 -6.49 10.82
CA GLY A 203 15.41 -6.92 10.47
C GLY A 203 14.47 -5.79 10.00
N ASP A 204 14.77 -4.53 10.31
CA ASP A 204 13.94 -3.39 9.95
C ASP A 204 14.11 -2.97 8.49
N PHE A 205 15.17 -3.42 7.80
CA PHE A 205 15.48 -2.98 6.43
C PHE A 205 14.27 -3.19 5.50
N SER A 206 13.63 -4.36 5.57
CA SER A 206 12.53 -4.72 4.66
C SER A 206 11.32 -3.81 4.87
N SER A 207 10.97 -3.52 6.13
CA SER A 207 9.88 -2.60 6.46
C SER A 207 10.14 -1.20 5.92
N ARG A 208 11.37 -0.69 6.06
CA ARG A 208 11.78 0.63 5.56
C ARG A 208 11.79 0.70 4.03
N LEU A 209 12.31 -0.32 3.35
CA LEU A 209 12.28 -0.37 1.89
C LEU A 209 10.85 -0.49 1.35
N ASN A 210 9.96 -1.24 2.01
CA ASN A 210 8.54 -1.31 1.62
C ASN A 210 7.82 0.03 1.82
N GLN A 211 8.10 0.75 2.90
CA GLN A 211 7.59 2.11 3.13
C GLN A 211 8.11 3.08 2.05
N SER A 212 9.39 2.98 1.71
CA SER A 212 9.98 3.76 0.63
C SER A 212 9.28 3.49 -0.71
N TYR A 213 9.10 2.21 -1.06
CA TYR A 213 8.44 1.81 -2.29
C TYR A 213 7.00 2.32 -2.37
N SER A 214 6.22 2.21 -1.29
CA SER A 214 4.82 2.66 -1.30
C SER A 214 4.67 4.17 -1.49
N LEU A 215 5.66 4.96 -1.05
CA LEU A 215 5.70 6.41 -1.24
C LEU A 215 6.24 6.79 -2.62
N LEU A 216 7.34 6.16 -3.07
CA LEU A 216 8.03 6.53 -4.31
C LEU A 216 7.35 6.00 -5.57
N ALA A 217 6.61 4.89 -5.50
CA ALA A 217 5.99 4.27 -6.67
C ALA A 217 4.93 5.15 -7.36
N ALA A 218 4.48 6.23 -6.71
CA ALA A 218 3.53 7.18 -7.28
C ALA A 218 4.18 8.28 -8.15
N TYR A 219 5.52 8.35 -8.18
CA TYR A 219 6.29 9.37 -8.88
C TYR A 219 7.03 8.78 -10.09
N ASP A 220 7.03 9.50 -11.21
CA ASP A 220 7.67 9.09 -12.47
C ASP A 220 9.06 9.75 -12.67
N THR A 221 9.73 10.20 -11.61
CA THR A 221 11.08 10.77 -11.72
C THR A 221 12.12 9.68 -12.00
N PRO A 222 13.24 9.98 -12.69
CA PRO A 222 14.31 9.02 -12.93
C PRO A 222 14.88 8.38 -11.65
N LEU A 223 15.01 9.19 -10.58
CA LEU A 223 15.47 8.71 -9.27
C LEU A 223 14.45 7.75 -8.64
N ALA A 224 13.16 8.13 -8.59
CA ALA A 224 12.10 7.29 -8.03
C ALA A 224 12.03 5.93 -8.74
N LEU A 225 12.04 5.95 -10.07
CA LEU A 225 12.01 4.74 -10.90
C LEU A 225 13.21 3.84 -10.59
N SER A 226 14.41 4.42 -10.50
CA SER A 226 15.63 3.66 -10.22
C SER A 226 15.64 3.06 -8.81
N LEU A 227 15.18 3.82 -7.80
CA LEU A 227 15.07 3.33 -6.43
C LEU A 227 13.98 2.26 -6.28
N CYS A 228 12.83 2.42 -6.94
CA CYS A 228 11.79 1.39 -6.93
C CYS A 228 12.29 0.07 -7.54
N GLN A 229 13.04 0.12 -8.65
CA GLN A 229 13.67 -1.08 -9.23
C GLN A 229 14.75 -1.66 -8.31
N MET A 230 15.54 -0.81 -7.65
CA MET A 230 16.54 -1.26 -6.69
C MET A 230 15.89 -1.95 -5.48
N ILE A 231 14.82 -1.38 -4.90
CA ILE A 231 14.07 -1.99 -3.80
C ILE A 231 13.55 -3.36 -4.22
N ARG A 232 12.95 -3.47 -5.39
CA ARG A 232 12.47 -4.75 -5.92
C ARG A 232 13.59 -5.77 -6.07
N PHE A 233 14.73 -5.36 -6.63
CA PHE A 233 15.91 -6.20 -6.72
C PHE A 233 16.35 -6.68 -5.33
N VAL A 234 16.51 -5.78 -4.36
CA VAL A 234 16.85 -6.12 -2.97
C VAL A 234 15.86 -7.15 -2.41
N MET A 235 14.57 -6.95 -2.66
CA MET A 235 13.46 -7.78 -2.18
C MET A 235 13.19 -9.05 -3.00
N ASN A 236 14.01 -9.37 -4.01
CA ASN A 236 13.82 -10.50 -4.94
C ASN A 236 12.50 -10.46 -5.75
N ASP A 237 11.95 -9.27 -5.97
CA ASP A 237 10.80 -9.08 -6.85
C ASP A 237 11.26 -8.81 -8.29
N PHE A 238 11.39 -9.88 -9.08
CA PHE A 238 11.86 -9.80 -10.46
C PHE A 238 10.74 -9.68 -11.50
N ARG A 239 9.48 -9.47 -11.09
CA ARG A 239 8.36 -9.36 -12.04
C ARG A 239 8.64 -8.25 -13.07
N ILE A 240 8.66 -8.62 -14.36
CA ILE A 240 9.05 -7.74 -15.45
C ILE A 240 8.13 -6.51 -15.47
N VAL A 241 8.73 -5.33 -15.28
CA VAL A 241 8.07 -4.06 -15.56
C VAL A 241 8.79 -3.42 -16.73
N ASN A 242 8.03 -3.01 -17.74
CA ASN A 242 8.50 -2.45 -19.01
C ASN A 242 9.22 -1.08 -18.87
N ARG A 243 9.63 -0.70 -17.66
CA ARG A 243 10.29 0.57 -17.36
C ARG A 243 11.75 0.28 -17.04
N LYS A 244 12.65 0.73 -17.92
CA LYS A 244 14.10 0.69 -17.69
C LYS A 244 14.44 1.47 -16.43
N SER A 245 15.36 0.95 -15.62
CA SER A 245 15.99 1.78 -14.59
C SER A 245 17.01 2.70 -15.26
N PHE A 246 17.40 3.77 -14.57
CA PHE A 246 18.51 4.61 -15.02
C PHE A 246 19.85 4.10 -14.47
N ILE A 247 19.94 2.79 -14.18
CA ILE A 247 21.12 2.10 -13.66
C ILE A 247 21.39 0.87 -14.55
N PRO A 248 22.36 0.95 -15.48
CA PRO A 248 22.61 -0.15 -16.42
C PRO A 248 22.93 -1.50 -15.76
N ALA A 249 23.73 -1.50 -14.69
CA ALA A 249 24.07 -2.72 -13.96
C ALA A 249 22.83 -3.40 -13.35
N LEU A 250 21.87 -2.60 -12.86
CA LEU A 250 20.61 -3.10 -12.33
C LEU A 250 19.75 -3.71 -13.44
N ASP A 251 19.62 -3.02 -14.58
CA ASP A 251 18.86 -3.53 -15.73
C ASP A 251 19.42 -4.87 -16.24
N ILE A 252 20.75 -5.00 -16.30
CA ILE A 252 21.42 -6.25 -16.67
C ILE A 252 21.10 -7.34 -15.66
N ALA A 253 21.20 -7.04 -14.37
CA ALA A 253 20.89 -8.00 -13.32
C ALA A 253 19.42 -8.44 -13.34
N LEU A 254 18.47 -7.51 -13.49
CA LEU A 254 17.05 -7.82 -13.60
C LEU A 254 16.76 -8.74 -14.80
N LYS A 255 17.41 -8.52 -15.95
CA LYS A 255 17.33 -9.42 -17.11
C LYS A 255 17.94 -10.79 -16.83
N PHE A 256 19.11 -10.82 -16.19
CA PHE A 256 19.82 -12.05 -15.80
C PHE A 256 18.95 -12.93 -14.89
N PHE A 257 18.39 -12.35 -13.83
CA PHE A 257 17.49 -13.05 -12.90
C PHE A 257 16.12 -13.36 -13.51
N ASN A 258 15.77 -12.81 -14.67
CA ASN A 258 14.59 -13.18 -15.46
C ASN A 258 14.88 -14.15 -16.61
N ARG A 259 16.11 -14.68 -16.72
CA ARG A 259 16.55 -15.54 -17.84
C ARG A 259 16.37 -14.90 -19.22
N MET A 260 16.32 -13.58 -19.31
CA MET A 260 16.24 -12.87 -20.58
C MET A 260 17.63 -12.76 -21.20
N GLU A 261 17.72 -12.87 -22.53
CA GLU A 261 18.98 -12.62 -23.23
C GLU A 261 19.46 -11.18 -22.98
N VAL A 262 20.65 -11.08 -22.41
CA VAL A 262 21.34 -9.80 -22.25
C VAL A 262 22.03 -9.51 -23.58
N SER A 263 21.30 -8.94 -24.54
CA SER A 263 21.91 -8.44 -25.77
C SER A 263 22.95 -7.37 -25.40
N SER A 264 24.17 -7.53 -25.90
CA SER A 264 25.33 -6.63 -25.75
C SER A 264 25.16 -5.30 -26.50
N ALA A 265 23.92 -4.82 -26.62
CA ALA A 265 23.63 -3.48 -27.12
C ALA A 265 24.26 -2.46 -26.15
N THR A 266 25.21 -1.71 -26.70
CA THR A 266 25.95 -0.63 -26.07
C THR A 266 25.06 0.17 -25.14
N ILE A 267 25.39 0.16 -23.86
CA ILE A 267 24.75 0.98 -22.84
C ILE A 267 24.96 2.43 -23.28
N GLU A 268 23.90 3.08 -23.78
CA GLU A 268 23.91 4.54 -23.89
C GLU A 268 24.09 5.07 -22.46
N LEU A 269 25.27 5.64 -22.20
CA LEU A 269 25.63 6.33 -20.97
C LEU A 269 24.80 7.62 -20.82
N HIS A 270 23.49 7.49 -20.71
CA HIS A 270 22.68 8.56 -20.17
C HIS A 270 22.96 8.64 -18.67
N LYS A 271 23.21 9.87 -18.19
CA LYS A 271 23.44 10.28 -16.79
C LYS A 271 23.28 9.13 -15.77
N GLN A 272 24.37 8.43 -15.47
CA GLN A 272 24.36 7.34 -14.48
C GLN A 272 24.15 7.93 -13.10
N TYR A 273 23.10 7.49 -12.41
CA TYR A 273 22.93 7.81 -10.99
C TYR A 273 23.84 6.91 -10.18
N LYS A 274 24.80 7.50 -9.45
CA LYS A 274 25.43 6.83 -8.31
C LYS A 274 24.41 6.79 -7.19
N LEU A 275 23.69 5.68 -7.07
CA LEU A 275 22.75 5.49 -5.98
C LEU A 275 23.47 4.92 -4.76
N PRO A 276 23.00 5.27 -3.56
CA PRO A 276 23.38 4.55 -2.36
C PRO A 276 22.79 3.13 -2.44
N ILE A 277 23.65 2.12 -2.43
CA ILE A 277 23.30 0.71 -2.52
C ILE A 277 23.91 0.00 -1.31
N ASP A 278 23.20 -0.98 -0.76
CA ASP A 278 23.76 -1.80 0.31
C ASP A 278 24.91 -2.68 -0.19
N TYR A 279 25.81 -3.05 0.71
CA TYR A 279 27.02 -3.78 0.37
C TYR A 279 26.76 -5.07 -0.42
N ALA A 280 25.75 -5.85 -0.02
CA ALA A 280 25.45 -7.13 -0.65
C ALA A 280 24.92 -6.94 -2.07
N SER A 281 24.00 -6.00 -2.27
CA SER A 281 23.45 -5.68 -3.58
C SER A 281 24.51 -5.10 -4.51
N GLU A 282 25.38 -4.22 -4.01
CA GLU A 282 26.49 -3.66 -4.79
C GLU A 282 27.42 -4.77 -5.30
N LEU A 283 27.79 -5.70 -4.41
CA LEU A 283 28.64 -6.84 -4.74
C LEU A 283 27.98 -7.77 -5.78
N ILE A 284 26.67 -8.04 -5.66
CA ILE A 284 25.96 -8.86 -6.64
C ILE A 284 25.91 -8.17 -8.02
N LEU A 285 25.57 -6.88 -8.06
CA LEU A 285 25.43 -6.14 -9.31
C LEU A 285 26.79 -5.97 -10.01
N ASN A 286 27.75 -5.38 -9.30
CA ASN A 286 28.98 -4.88 -9.88
C ASN A 286 30.08 -5.95 -9.97
N ARG A 287 30.03 -7.02 -9.17
CA ARG A 287 31.02 -8.11 -9.20
C ARG A 287 30.46 -9.38 -9.82
N PHE A 288 29.39 -9.94 -9.27
CA PHE A 288 28.98 -11.28 -9.69
C PHE A 288 28.21 -11.32 -11.00
N VAL A 289 27.25 -10.42 -11.19
CA VAL A 289 26.47 -10.36 -12.44
C VAL A 289 27.33 -9.77 -13.57
N SER A 290 28.04 -8.68 -13.29
CA SER A 290 28.80 -7.95 -14.32
C SER A 290 29.95 -8.77 -14.90
N TYR A 291 30.59 -9.64 -14.09
CA TYR A 291 31.69 -10.50 -14.51
C TYR A 291 31.29 -11.99 -14.54
N TYR A 292 29.99 -12.28 -14.67
CA TYR A 292 29.47 -13.65 -14.60
C TYR A 292 30.10 -14.61 -15.63
N SER A 293 30.38 -14.11 -16.83
CA SER A 293 31.03 -14.86 -17.91
C SER A 293 32.44 -15.31 -17.55
N ASP A 294 33.13 -14.56 -16.71
CA ASP A 294 34.57 -14.70 -16.47
C ASP A 294 34.87 -15.70 -15.36
N PHE A 295 33.88 -16.00 -14.52
CA PHE A 295 34.00 -17.04 -13.50
C PHE A 295 33.92 -18.43 -14.12
N GLY A 296 34.65 -19.40 -13.56
CA GLY A 296 34.25 -20.82 -13.58
C GLY A 296 33.45 -21.15 -12.31
N PHE A 297 32.68 -22.24 -12.30
CA PHE A 297 31.81 -22.62 -11.18
C PHE A 297 32.54 -22.63 -9.83
N ASP A 298 33.68 -23.33 -9.73
CA ASP A 298 34.44 -23.43 -8.47
C ASP A 298 34.97 -22.08 -8.00
N THR A 299 35.40 -21.23 -8.94
CA THR A 299 35.88 -19.87 -8.61
C THR A 299 34.74 -18.99 -8.11
N LEU A 300 33.56 -19.06 -8.73
CA LEU A 300 32.36 -18.33 -8.29
C LEU A 300 31.96 -18.75 -6.88
N VAL A 301 31.88 -20.06 -6.63
CA VAL A 301 31.53 -20.60 -5.30
C VAL A 301 32.53 -20.18 -4.24
N LYS A 302 33.83 -20.20 -4.57
CA LYS A 302 34.90 -19.77 -3.65
C LYS A 302 34.76 -18.28 -3.30
N GLU A 303 34.55 -17.43 -4.30
CA GLU A 303 34.38 -15.99 -4.15
C GLU A 303 33.13 -15.63 -3.33
N ILE A 304 32.01 -16.30 -3.59
CA ILE A 304 30.78 -16.15 -2.80
C ILE A 304 31.00 -16.58 -1.34
N LYS A 305 31.75 -17.67 -1.11
CA LYS A 305 32.06 -18.14 0.25
C LYS A 305 32.99 -17.18 1.01
N SER A 306 33.87 -16.45 0.33
CA SER A 306 34.71 -15.41 0.96
C SER A 306 33.97 -14.12 1.29
N THR A 307 32.74 -13.94 0.80
CA THR A 307 31.93 -12.75 1.12
C THR A 307 31.48 -12.79 2.57
N ASN A 308 31.45 -11.63 3.23
CA ASN A 308 31.00 -11.54 4.61
C ASN A 308 29.52 -11.95 4.77
N ARG A 309 29.28 -13.12 5.38
CA ARG A 309 27.93 -13.67 5.56
C ARG A 309 27.10 -12.93 6.60
N SER A 310 27.70 -12.14 7.48
CA SER A 310 26.96 -11.43 8.54
C SER A 310 26.06 -10.33 7.99
N VAL A 311 26.35 -9.82 6.79
CA VAL A 311 25.61 -8.72 6.14
C VAL A 311 24.63 -9.25 5.08
N LEU A 312 24.59 -10.57 4.85
CA LEU A 312 23.73 -11.16 3.82
C LEU A 312 22.33 -11.46 4.36
N SER A 313 21.33 -10.82 3.78
CA SER A 313 19.93 -11.17 4.00
C SER A 313 19.60 -12.55 3.43
N LEU A 314 18.42 -13.07 3.75
CA LEU A 314 17.93 -14.27 3.10
C LEU A 314 17.82 -14.06 1.58
N GLN A 315 17.34 -12.89 1.16
CA GLN A 315 17.18 -12.52 -0.24
C GLN A 315 18.51 -12.53 -0.99
N ASP A 316 19.57 -12.00 -0.38
CA ASP A 316 20.90 -11.96 -1.01
C ASP A 316 21.47 -13.38 -1.15
N LYS A 317 21.33 -14.23 -0.13
CA LYS A 317 21.75 -15.64 -0.18
C LYS A 317 21.06 -16.39 -1.33
N GLN A 318 19.79 -16.10 -1.56
CA GLN A 318 19.02 -16.71 -2.65
C GLN A 318 19.53 -16.27 -4.03
N LYS A 319 19.82 -14.98 -4.22
CA LYS A 319 20.44 -14.47 -5.45
C LYS A 319 21.80 -15.15 -5.73
N LEU A 320 22.63 -15.30 -4.70
CA LEU A 320 23.93 -15.96 -4.79
C LEU A 320 23.81 -17.46 -5.09
N ASP A 321 22.85 -18.15 -4.46
CA ASP A 321 22.55 -19.55 -4.75
C ASP A 321 22.03 -19.72 -6.19
N TYR A 322 21.24 -18.77 -6.70
CA TYR A 322 20.79 -18.75 -8.09
C TYR A 322 21.94 -18.54 -9.09
N LEU A 323 22.90 -17.66 -8.78
CA LEU A 323 24.11 -17.48 -9.61
C LEU A 323 24.91 -18.79 -9.74
N CYS A 324 25.11 -19.50 -8.63
CA CYS A 324 25.74 -20.82 -8.62
C CYS A 324 24.94 -21.85 -9.41
N PHE A 325 23.61 -21.85 -9.26
CA PHE A 325 22.72 -22.72 -10.01
C PHE A 325 22.87 -22.51 -11.52
N ARG A 326 22.75 -21.26 -11.99
CA ARG A 326 22.92 -20.90 -13.39
C ARG A 326 24.29 -21.32 -13.92
N LYS A 327 25.34 -21.15 -13.11
CA LYS A 327 26.70 -21.48 -13.57
C LYS A 327 26.90 -22.99 -13.67
N ALA A 328 26.28 -23.76 -12.77
CA ALA A 328 26.23 -25.20 -12.87
C ALA A 328 25.45 -25.69 -14.09
N GLU A 329 24.38 -24.99 -14.50
CA GLU A 329 23.66 -25.25 -15.77
C GLU A 329 24.58 -24.99 -16.98
N ASP A 330 25.24 -23.82 -17.04
CA ASP A 330 26.12 -23.43 -18.14
C ASP A 330 27.31 -24.40 -18.32
N GLU A 331 27.84 -24.94 -17.21
CA GLU A 331 28.96 -25.91 -17.22
C GLU A 331 28.51 -27.39 -17.20
N ALA A 332 27.20 -27.65 -17.33
CA ALA A 332 26.61 -29.00 -17.31
C ALA A 332 26.97 -29.86 -16.07
N ASN A 333 27.17 -29.23 -14.90
CA ASN A 333 27.49 -29.91 -13.65
C ASN A 333 26.22 -30.46 -12.96
N THR A 334 25.79 -31.65 -13.37
CA THR A 334 24.52 -32.27 -12.92
C THR A 334 24.34 -32.45 -11.42
N GLU A 335 25.43 -32.68 -10.67
CA GLU A 335 25.38 -32.81 -9.21
C GLU A 335 25.05 -31.46 -8.57
N MET A 336 25.75 -30.41 -8.99
CA MET A 336 25.60 -29.07 -8.43
C MET A 336 24.29 -28.41 -8.87
N ILE A 337 23.79 -28.70 -10.08
CA ILE A 337 22.44 -28.32 -10.52
C ILE A 337 21.41 -28.84 -9.50
N LYS A 338 21.46 -30.13 -9.13
CA LYS A 338 20.53 -30.71 -8.13
C LYS A 338 20.70 -30.08 -6.75
N HIS A 339 21.93 -29.81 -6.33
CA HIS A 339 22.22 -29.18 -5.05
C HIS A 339 21.60 -27.79 -4.95
N TYR A 340 21.90 -26.89 -5.89
CA TYR A 340 21.41 -25.52 -5.86
C TYR A 340 19.94 -25.41 -6.26
N ALA A 341 19.42 -26.28 -7.13
CA ALA A 341 17.99 -26.33 -7.42
C ALA A 341 17.16 -26.51 -6.16
N ARG A 342 17.55 -27.38 -5.22
CA ARG A 342 16.82 -27.56 -3.96
C ARG A 342 16.80 -26.30 -3.08
N ARG A 343 17.85 -25.49 -3.17
CA ARG A 343 18.00 -24.25 -2.39
C ARG A 343 17.20 -23.10 -2.99
N VAL A 344 17.01 -23.11 -4.31
CA VAL A 344 16.22 -22.11 -5.04
C VAL A 344 14.72 -22.51 -5.15
N LYS A 345 14.39 -23.80 -5.28
CA LYS A 345 13.03 -24.32 -5.59
C LYS A 345 12.00 -24.14 -4.48
N ASN A 346 12.42 -23.93 -3.23
CA ASN A 346 11.51 -23.66 -2.11
C ASN A 346 11.01 -22.19 -2.07
N LEU A 347 11.22 -21.43 -3.14
CA LEU A 347 11.04 -19.98 -3.16
C LEU A 347 10.07 -19.58 -4.26
N THR A 348 8.89 -19.15 -3.85
CA THR A 348 7.76 -18.76 -4.69
C THR A 348 8.16 -17.73 -5.76
N GLU A 349 9.11 -16.84 -5.44
CA GLU A 349 9.55 -15.70 -6.25
C GLU A 349 10.38 -16.07 -7.49
N PHE A 350 11.15 -17.17 -7.44
CA PHE A 350 11.82 -17.73 -8.62
C PHE A 350 11.03 -18.90 -9.22
N SER A 351 10.03 -19.44 -8.50
CA SER A 351 9.32 -20.67 -8.87
C SER A 351 8.49 -20.56 -10.16
N GLU A 352 8.00 -19.37 -10.52
CA GLU A 352 7.32 -19.16 -11.81
C GLU A 352 8.27 -19.35 -13.01
N GLN A 353 9.56 -19.10 -12.84
CA GLN A 353 10.58 -19.27 -13.88
C GLN A 353 11.13 -20.71 -14.00
N PHE A 354 10.78 -21.59 -13.05
CA PHE A 354 11.14 -23.02 -13.06
C PHE A 354 10.00 -23.94 -13.51
N ARG A 355 8.87 -23.37 -13.94
CA ARG A 355 7.80 -24.11 -14.61
C ARG A 355 7.97 -23.97 -16.12
N ASN A 356 8.92 -24.71 -16.68
CA ASN A 356 8.88 -25.21 -18.06
C ASN A 356 9.64 -26.54 -18.09
#